data_AF-A0A359I922-F1
#
_entry.id   AF-A0A359I922-F1
#
_cell.length_a   1.000
_cell.length_b   1.000
_cell.length_c   1.000
_cell.angle_alpha   90.00
_cell.angle_beta   90.00
_cell.angle_gamma   90.00
#
_symmetry.space_group_name_H-M   'P 1'
#
loop_
_entity.id
_entity.type
_entity.pdbx_description
1 polymer ?
#
loop_
_entity_poly.entity_id
_entity_poly.type
_entity_poly.pdbx_seq_one_letter_code
_entity_poly.pdbx_strand_id
1 'polypeptide(L)'
;MMRAKDIMAAGRVKKHVFPYRNVNEDMPVVNVLPLLLDTPEGLLGVRSGNGFEGVIDRDSLLEGLGRMIAPRDDCSVITLECVPADYSASRIAHAVEDSDAHLVDMWSTPSEDGKIQVTLRVRREDPASTVHSLERYGYDVVSSYGNGDSDNELAAMRLLELRTLLNV
;
A
#
# COMPACT_ATOMS: atom_id res chain seq x y z
N MET A 1 -2.07 14.59 -8.27
CA MET A 1 -0.93 13.69 -7.96
C MET A 1 0.07 14.47 -7.13
N MET A 2 0.56 13.90 -6.03
CA MET A 2 1.59 14.54 -5.21
C MET A 2 2.93 14.59 -5.95
N ARG A 3 3.60 15.74 -5.93
CA ARG A 3 4.85 16.05 -6.65
C ARG A 3 6.00 16.30 -5.67
N ALA A 4 7.23 16.31 -6.18
CA ALA A 4 8.44 16.52 -5.40
C ALA A 4 8.39 17.80 -4.55
N LYS A 5 7.87 18.89 -5.09
CA LYS A 5 7.70 20.15 -4.33
C LYS A 5 6.75 20.06 -3.13
N ASP A 6 5.77 19.15 -3.16
CA ASP A 6 4.74 19.02 -2.12
C ASP A 6 5.28 18.32 -0.85
N ILE A 7 6.51 17.79 -0.91
CA ILE A 7 7.13 16.99 0.15
C ILE A 7 8.53 17.48 0.54
N MET A 8 8.88 18.71 0.19
CA MET A 8 10.17 19.31 0.57
C MET A 8 10.28 19.47 2.09
N ALA A 9 11.49 19.33 2.62
CA ALA A 9 11.77 19.47 4.04
C ALA A 9 11.45 20.89 4.53
N ALA A 10 10.53 21.02 5.48
CA ALA A 10 10.16 22.31 6.06
C ALA A 10 11.31 22.87 6.92
N GLY A 11 12.07 23.83 6.39
CA GLY A 11 13.01 24.66 7.15
C GLY A 11 14.24 23.96 7.75
N ARG A 12 14.41 22.65 7.56
CA ARG A 12 15.56 21.87 8.10
C ARG A 12 16.82 21.91 7.24
N VAL A 13 16.76 22.58 6.09
CA VAL A 13 17.91 22.67 5.18
C VAL A 13 18.92 23.65 5.77
N LYS A 14 20.00 23.13 6.38
CA LYS A 14 21.19 23.95 6.64
C LYS A 14 21.57 24.61 5.32
N LYS A 15 21.76 25.93 5.32
CA LYS A 15 22.03 26.79 4.13
C LYS A 15 23.23 26.38 3.23
N HIS A 16 23.84 25.22 3.46
CA HIS A 16 25.03 24.71 2.78
C HIS A 16 24.95 23.20 2.44
N VAL A 17 23.76 22.59 2.43
CA VAL A 17 23.60 21.22 1.93
C VAL A 17 23.50 21.26 0.41
N PHE A 18 24.52 20.76 -0.28
CA PHE A 18 24.53 20.61 -1.72
C PHE A 18 24.21 19.15 -2.07
N PRO A 19 22.95 18.81 -2.37
CA PRO A 19 22.59 17.45 -2.73
C PRO A 19 23.28 17.06 -4.05
N TYR A 20 23.88 15.86 -4.10
CA TYR A 20 24.59 15.38 -5.29
C TYR A 20 23.63 15.16 -6.47
N ARG A 21 22.40 14.79 -6.15
CA ARG A 21 21.35 14.49 -7.13
C ARG A 21 20.19 15.46 -6.97
N ASN A 22 19.65 15.89 -8.10
CA ASN A 22 18.53 16.82 -8.16
C ASN A 22 17.40 16.21 -8.98
N VAL A 23 16.16 16.55 -8.63
CA VAL A 23 14.94 16.19 -9.35
C VAL A 23 14.18 17.46 -9.74
N ASN A 24 13.36 17.34 -10.78
CA ASN A 24 12.45 18.41 -11.17
C ASN A 24 11.29 18.52 -10.16
N GLU A 25 10.84 19.74 -9.87
CA GLU A 25 9.75 20.02 -8.93
C GLU A 25 8.44 19.28 -9.22
N ASP A 26 8.18 18.96 -10.50
CA ASP A 26 6.97 18.31 -10.96
C ASP A 26 7.09 16.79 -11.04
N MET A 27 8.25 16.23 -10.67
CA MET A 27 8.45 14.80 -10.58
C MET A 27 7.45 14.18 -9.59
N PRO A 28 6.70 13.13 -9.98
CA PRO A 28 5.85 12.39 -9.07
C PRO A 28 6.59 11.84 -7.85
N VAL A 29 6.00 11.95 -6.65
CA VAL A 29 6.62 11.45 -5.41
C VAL A 29 7.01 9.97 -5.48
N VAL A 30 6.20 9.14 -6.16
CA VAL A 30 6.53 7.71 -6.37
C VAL A 30 7.85 7.49 -7.11
N ASN A 31 8.27 8.44 -7.96
CA ASN A 31 9.55 8.40 -8.67
C ASN A 31 10.69 9.05 -7.88
N VAL A 32 10.37 9.83 -6.83
CA VAL A 32 11.37 10.44 -5.95
C VAL A 32 11.98 9.40 -5.02
N LEU A 33 11.16 8.47 -4.48
CA LEU A 33 11.60 7.44 -3.53
C LEU A 33 12.83 6.64 -3.99
N PRO A 34 12.85 5.98 -5.17
CA PRO A 34 14.02 5.21 -5.58
C PRO A 34 15.26 6.09 -5.72
N LEU A 35 15.11 7.32 -6.24
CA LEU A 35 16.21 8.24 -6.41
C LEU A 35 16.80 8.70 -5.07
N LEU A 36 15.97 8.84 -4.03
CA LEU A 36 16.42 9.22 -2.70
C LEU A 36 17.17 8.06 -2.03
N LEU A 37 16.65 6.84 -2.17
CA LEU A 37 17.30 5.63 -1.64
C LEU A 37 18.66 5.35 -2.28
N ASP A 38 18.84 5.72 -3.55
CA ASP A 38 20.11 5.64 -4.27
C ASP A 38 21.15 6.69 -3.82
N THR A 39 20.76 7.72 -3.05
CA THR A 39 21.70 8.74 -2.58
C THR A 39 22.37 8.31 -1.27
N PRO A 40 23.71 8.33 -1.18
CA PRO A 40 24.43 8.00 0.05
C PRO A 40 24.01 8.86 1.26
N GLU A 41 23.75 10.14 1.01
CA GLU A 41 23.38 11.13 2.01
C GLU A 41 21.89 11.11 2.38
N GLY A 42 21.04 10.41 1.61
CA GLY A 42 19.59 10.41 1.81
C GLY A 42 18.94 11.77 1.58
N LEU A 43 19.42 12.53 0.59
CA LEU A 43 18.98 13.88 0.24
C LEU A 43 18.86 14.04 -1.27
N LEU A 44 17.78 14.68 -1.71
CA LEU A 44 17.59 15.10 -3.10
C LEU A 44 17.32 16.59 -3.17
N GLY A 45 17.98 17.28 -4.10
CA GLY A 45 17.63 18.66 -4.42
C GLY A 45 16.40 18.74 -5.31
N VAL A 46 15.57 19.75 -5.11
CA VAL A 46 14.40 20.03 -5.96
C VAL A 46 14.68 21.29 -6.76
N ARG A 47 14.46 21.23 -8.08
CA ARG A 47 14.70 22.34 -9.00
C ARG A 47 13.47 22.70 -9.82
N SER A 48 13.24 24.00 -9.99
CA SER A 48 12.27 24.57 -10.92
C SER A 48 13.01 25.38 -11.99
N GLY A 49 13.01 24.93 -13.23
CA GLY A 49 13.84 25.51 -14.29
C GLY A 49 15.32 25.58 -13.89
N ASN A 50 15.85 26.80 -13.78
CA ASN A 50 17.23 27.05 -13.32
C ASN A 50 17.33 27.33 -11.80
N GLY A 51 16.20 27.42 -11.11
CA GLY A 51 16.10 27.67 -9.67
C GLY A 51 16.28 26.41 -8.83
N PHE A 52 16.80 26.60 -7.61
CA PHE A 52 16.82 25.58 -6.57
C PHE A 52 15.72 25.92 -5.55
N GLU A 53 14.74 25.03 -5.42
CA GLU A 53 13.53 25.25 -4.63
C GLU A 53 13.66 24.70 -3.21
N GLY A 54 14.43 23.63 -3.02
CA GLY A 54 14.60 23.01 -1.71
C GLY A 54 15.23 21.62 -1.77
N VAL A 55 15.06 20.85 -0.70
CA VAL A 55 15.50 19.47 -0.62
C VAL A 55 14.39 18.56 -0.12
N ILE A 56 14.50 17.29 -0.46
CA ILE A 56 13.71 16.19 0.08
C ILE A 56 14.69 15.31 0.87
N ASP A 57 14.37 15.05 2.13
CA ASP A 57 15.11 14.13 2.99
C ASP A 57 14.25 12.89 3.29
N ARG A 58 14.79 11.94 4.07
CA ARG A 58 14.08 10.70 4.40
C ARG A 58 12.80 10.98 5.19
N ASP A 59 12.83 11.92 6.12
CA ASP A 59 11.68 12.26 6.97
C ASP A 59 10.57 12.90 6.13
N SER A 60 10.93 13.86 5.27
CA SER A 60 9.97 14.58 4.44
C SER A 60 9.35 13.67 3.39
N LEU A 61 10.11 12.71 2.86
CA LEU A 61 9.58 11.66 2.00
C LEU A 61 8.64 10.71 2.76
N LEU A 62 9.00 10.26 3.97
CA LEU A 62 8.15 9.40 4.79
C LEU A 62 6.83 10.08 5.15
N GLU A 63 6.86 11.36 5.53
CA GLU A 63 5.65 12.16 5.76
C GLU A 63 4.81 12.29 4.48
N GLY A 64 5.46 12.52 3.34
CA GLY A 64 4.81 12.58 2.03
C GLY A 64 4.09 11.29 1.67
N LEU A 65 4.78 10.15 1.82
CA LEU A 65 4.21 8.82 1.61
C LEU A 65 3.06 8.56 2.60
N GLY A 66 3.22 8.89 3.88
CA GLY A 66 2.16 8.75 4.89
C GLY A 66 0.87 9.51 4.52
N ARG A 67 0.99 10.67 3.88
CA ARG A 67 -0.16 11.40 3.33
C ARG A 67 -0.76 10.73 2.09
N MET A 68 0.04 10.05 1.27
CA MET A 68 -0.44 9.33 0.09
C MET A 68 -1.18 8.03 0.43
N ILE A 69 -0.65 7.25 1.38
CA ILE A 69 -1.20 5.94 1.78
C ILE A 69 -1.90 5.98 3.14
N ALA A 70 -2.54 7.12 3.46
CA ALA A 70 -3.13 7.40 4.76
C ALA A 70 -3.96 6.21 5.30
N PRO A 71 -3.80 5.86 6.60
CA PRO A 71 -4.60 4.82 7.24
C PRO A 71 -6.10 5.07 7.07
N ARG A 72 -6.84 3.98 6.91
CA ARG A 72 -8.29 3.98 6.76
C ARG A 72 -8.88 2.89 7.63
N ASP A 73 -9.51 3.29 8.71
CA ASP A 73 -10.07 2.38 9.71
C ASP A 73 -11.35 1.67 9.18
N ASP A 74 -11.92 2.17 8.08
CA ASP A 74 -13.09 1.61 7.38
C ASP A 74 -12.72 0.62 6.26
N CYS A 75 -11.47 0.12 6.25
CA CYS A 75 -10.94 -0.71 5.18
C CYS A 75 -10.24 -1.98 5.69
N SER A 76 -10.35 -3.06 4.94
CA SER A 76 -9.53 -4.27 5.06
C SER A 76 -8.41 -4.26 4.02
N VAL A 77 -7.36 -5.05 4.27
CA VAL A 77 -6.27 -5.30 3.33
C VAL A 77 -6.29 -6.76 2.89
N ILE A 78 -6.27 -7.01 1.59
CA ILE A 78 -6.25 -8.37 1.02
C ILE A 78 -5.05 -8.46 0.08
N THR A 79 -4.25 -9.52 0.22
CA THR A 79 -3.16 -9.82 -0.71
C THR A 79 -3.49 -11.07 -1.49
N LEU A 80 -3.35 -10.96 -2.81
CA LEU A 80 -3.53 -12.06 -3.74
C LEU A 80 -2.27 -12.29 -4.56
N GLU A 81 -2.10 -13.51 -5.04
CA GLU A 81 -0.98 -13.91 -5.85
C GLU A 81 -1.47 -14.47 -7.20
N CYS A 82 -0.79 -14.11 -8.27
CA CYS A 82 -1.07 -14.65 -9.60
C CYS A 82 0.19 -14.69 -10.46
N VAL A 83 0.20 -15.52 -11.50
CA VAL A 83 1.26 -15.44 -12.52
C VAL A 83 1.09 -14.16 -13.36
N PRO A 84 2.16 -13.59 -13.93
CA PRO A 84 2.07 -12.35 -14.69
C PRO A 84 1.05 -12.36 -15.84
N ALA A 85 0.82 -13.52 -16.48
CA ALA A 85 -0.15 -13.67 -17.56
C ALA A 85 -1.61 -13.56 -17.09
N ASP A 86 -1.88 -13.85 -15.82
CA ASP A 86 -3.22 -13.83 -15.23
C ASP A 86 -3.55 -12.51 -14.52
N TYR A 87 -2.55 -11.62 -14.37
CA TYR A 87 -2.77 -10.30 -13.81
C TYR A 87 -3.71 -9.48 -14.70
N SER A 88 -4.80 -9.01 -14.10
CA SER A 88 -5.74 -8.10 -14.74
C SER A 88 -6.35 -7.18 -13.69
N ALA A 89 -5.89 -5.94 -13.64
CA ALA A 89 -6.40 -4.94 -12.70
C ALA A 89 -7.92 -4.77 -12.80
N SER A 90 -8.48 -4.80 -14.02
CA SER A 90 -9.92 -4.68 -14.25
C SER A 90 -10.70 -5.88 -13.74
N ARG A 91 -10.20 -7.12 -13.94
CA ARG A 91 -10.86 -8.32 -13.40
C ARG A 91 -10.78 -8.40 -11.89
N ILE A 92 -9.65 -8.03 -11.30
CA ILE A 92 -9.50 -7.96 -9.83
C ILE A 92 -10.45 -6.91 -9.26
N ALA A 93 -10.49 -5.70 -9.83
CA ALA A 93 -11.42 -4.66 -9.41
C ALA A 93 -12.87 -5.12 -9.53
N HIS A 94 -13.22 -5.79 -10.63
CA HIS A 94 -14.57 -6.31 -10.82
C HIS A 94 -14.95 -7.37 -9.77
N ALA A 95 -14.03 -8.28 -9.43
CA ALA A 95 -14.25 -9.26 -8.37
C ALA A 95 -14.45 -8.60 -6.99
N VAL A 96 -13.72 -7.52 -6.71
CA VAL A 96 -13.94 -6.73 -5.48
C VAL A 96 -15.34 -6.11 -5.48
N GLU A 97 -15.74 -5.43 -6.55
CA GLU A 97 -17.05 -4.77 -6.62
C GLU A 97 -18.23 -5.77 -6.68
N ASP A 98 -18.04 -6.99 -7.19
CA ASP A 98 -19.07 -8.07 -7.17
C ASP A 98 -19.39 -8.54 -5.74
N SER A 99 -18.56 -8.18 -4.75
CA SER A 99 -18.82 -8.40 -3.32
C SER A 99 -19.52 -7.23 -2.62
N ASP A 100 -20.06 -6.26 -3.37
CA ASP A 100 -20.61 -4.99 -2.87
C ASP A 100 -19.60 -4.20 -2.02
N ALA A 101 -18.32 -4.21 -2.40
CA ALA A 101 -17.24 -3.53 -1.71
C ALA A 101 -16.46 -2.62 -2.66
N HIS A 102 -16.00 -1.47 -2.19
CA HIS A 102 -15.24 -0.54 -3.02
C HIS A 102 -13.75 -0.81 -2.97
N LEU A 103 -13.11 -0.96 -4.13
CA LEU A 103 -11.66 -0.98 -4.25
C LEU A 103 -11.10 0.44 -4.04
N VAL A 104 -10.30 0.61 -2.98
CA VAL A 104 -9.74 1.92 -2.58
C VAL A 104 -8.35 2.11 -3.16
N ASP A 105 -7.48 1.14 -2.93
CA ASP A 105 -6.10 1.15 -3.40
C ASP A 105 -5.73 -0.22 -3.96
N MET A 106 -4.88 -0.23 -4.99
CA MET A 106 -4.32 -1.44 -5.58
C MET A 106 -2.87 -1.17 -5.96
N TRP A 107 -1.96 -2.04 -5.53
CA TRP A 107 -0.58 -2.03 -6.01
C TRP A 107 -0.06 -3.45 -6.17
N SER A 108 0.82 -3.63 -7.16
CA SER A 108 1.45 -4.91 -7.46
C SER A 108 2.94 -4.87 -7.15
N THR A 109 3.45 -5.93 -6.56
CA THR A 109 4.87 -6.14 -6.30
C THR A 109 5.33 -7.47 -6.89
N PRO A 110 6.55 -7.54 -7.47
CA PRO A 110 7.11 -8.83 -7.88
C PRO A 110 7.36 -9.71 -6.64
N SER A 111 7.06 -11.00 -6.77
CA SER A 111 7.40 -12.04 -5.79
C SER A 111 8.69 -12.75 -6.22
N GLU A 112 9.41 -13.38 -5.28
CA GLU A 112 10.66 -14.10 -5.54
C GLU A 112 10.47 -15.26 -6.53
N ASP A 113 9.30 -15.90 -6.53
CA ASP A 113 8.97 -17.04 -7.39
C ASP A 113 8.56 -16.63 -8.82
N GLY A 114 8.73 -15.36 -9.20
CA GLY A 114 8.35 -14.83 -10.52
C GLY A 114 6.84 -14.57 -10.68
N LYS A 115 6.06 -14.78 -9.62
CA LYS A 115 4.65 -14.37 -9.53
C LYS A 115 4.52 -12.88 -9.22
N ILE A 116 3.29 -12.38 -9.33
CA ILE A 116 2.89 -11.03 -8.93
C ILE A 116 2.03 -11.14 -7.68
N GLN A 117 2.46 -10.46 -6.62
CA GLN A 117 1.59 -10.18 -5.48
C GLN A 117 0.86 -8.87 -5.74
N VAL A 118 -0.44 -8.85 -5.46
CA VAL A 118 -1.28 -7.67 -5.55
C VAL A 118 -1.89 -7.43 -4.20
N THR A 119 -1.62 -6.27 -3.62
CA THR A 119 -2.25 -5.83 -2.38
C THR A 119 -3.40 -4.91 -2.72
N LEU A 120 -4.54 -5.20 -2.12
CA LEU A 120 -5.79 -4.47 -2.25
C LEU A 120 -6.12 -3.83 -0.92
N ARG A 121 -6.51 -2.56 -0.94
CA ARG A 121 -7.25 -1.94 0.16
C ARG A 121 -8.71 -1.83 -0.26
N VAL A 122 -9.61 -2.40 0.53
CA VAL A 122 -11.04 -2.51 0.21
C VAL A 122 -11.84 -1.84 1.31
N ARG A 123 -12.81 -0.99 0.95
CA ARG A 123 -13.69 -0.30 1.92
C ARG A 123 -14.74 -1.24 2.49
N ARG A 124 -14.29 -2.14 3.35
CA ARG A 124 -15.09 -3.09 4.11
C ARG A 124 -14.24 -3.57 5.29
N GLU A 125 -14.78 -3.58 6.50
CA GLU A 125 -13.99 -3.98 7.68
C GLU A 125 -13.76 -5.50 7.76
N ASP A 126 -14.78 -6.29 7.40
CA ASP A 126 -14.67 -7.75 7.26
C ASP A 126 -14.36 -8.15 5.80
N PRO A 127 -13.16 -8.68 5.51
CA PRO A 127 -12.76 -9.03 4.16
C PRO A 127 -13.44 -10.30 3.62
N ALA A 128 -14.13 -11.10 4.45
CA ALA A 128 -14.55 -12.47 4.10
C ALA A 128 -15.35 -12.56 2.78
N SER A 129 -16.34 -11.67 2.60
CA SER A 129 -17.15 -11.63 1.37
C SER A 129 -16.32 -11.29 0.11
N THR A 130 -15.34 -10.39 0.24
CA THR A 130 -14.46 -9.99 -0.86
C THR A 130 -13.44 -11.07 -1.17
N VAL A 131 -12.89 -11.74 -0.15
CA VAL A 131 -12.03 -12.91 -0.30
C VAL A 131 -12.75 -14.00 -1.10
N HIS A 132 -13.98 -14.35 -0.70
CA HIS A 132 -14.77 -15.36 -1.40
C HIS A 132 -15.04 -15.01 -2.87
N SER A 133 -15.31 -13.72 -3.15
CA SER A 133 -15.48 -13.25 -4.52
C SER A 133 -14.18 -13.37 -5.33
N LEU A 134 -13.04 -12.96 -4.79
CA LEU A 134 -11.74 -13.07 -5.46
C LEU A 134 -11.39 -14.52 -5.81
N GLU A 135 -11.60 -15.45 -4.87
CA GLU A 135 -11.39 -16.89 -5.09
C GLU A 135 -12.32 -17.45 -6.17
N ARG A 136 -13.60 -17.04 -6.18
CA ARG A 136 -14.56 -17.42 -7.24
C ARG A 136 -14.12 -16.96 -8.62
N TYR A 137 -13.42 -15.83 -8.71
CA TYR A 137 -12.85 -15.32 -9.97
C TYR A 137 -11.51 -15.98 -10.35
N GLY A 138 -11.00 -16.89 -9.51
CA GLY A 138 -9.81 -17.69 -9.73
C GLY A 138 -8.51 -17.08 -9.21
N TYR A 139 -8.59 -16.08 -8.32
CA TYR A 139 -7.40 -15.52 -7.66
C TYR A 139 -7.04 -16.30 -6.40
N ASP A 140 -5.74 -16.47 -6.16
CA ASP A 140 -5.22 -17.09 -4.94
C ASP A 140 -5.03 -16.02 -3.86
N VAL A 141 -5.81 -16.07 -2.78
CA VAL A 141 -5.72 -15.10 -1.68
C VAL A 141 -4.73 -15.63 -0.65
N VAL A 142 -3.58 -14.97 -0.54
CA VAL A 142 -2.48 -15.40 0.34
C VAL A 142 -2.57 -14.78 1.74
N SER A 143 -3.25 -13.65 1.91
CA SER A 143 -3.55 -13.07 3.21
C SER A 143 -4.71 -12.09 3.18
N SER A 144 -5.39 -11.96 4.31
CA SER A 144 -6.37 -10.90 4.58
C SER A 144 -6.13 -10.34 5.97
N TYR A 145 -6.41 -9.05 6.14
CA TYR A 145 -6.37 -8.35 7.42
C TYR A 145 -7.57 -7.42 7.53
N GLY A 146 -8.40 -7.61 8.55
CA GLY A 146 -9.54 -6.75 8.87
C GLY A 146 -10.18 -7.11 10.21
N ASN A 147 -11.21 -6.38 10.63
CA ASN A 147 -11.88 -6.60 11.93
C ASN A 147 -12.57 -7.98 12.00
N GLY A 148 -12.96 -8.57 10.86
CA GLY A 148 -13.57 -9.90 10.79
C GLY A 148 -12.69 -11.05 11.29
N ASP A 149 -11.36 -10.90 11.29
CA ASP A 149 -10.44 -11.94 11.79
C ASP A 149 -10.59 -12.15 13.31
N SER A 150 -10.89 -11.07 14.04
CA SER A 150 -11.09 -11.13 15.51
C SER A 150 -12.39 -11.86 15.90
N ASP A 151 -13.43 -11.73 15.09
CA ASP A 151 -14.73 -12.36 15.34
C ASP A 151 -14.70 -13.86 15.04
N ASN A 152 -13.95 -14.30 14.02
CA ASN A 152 -13.76 -15.71 13.71
C ASN A 152 -12.95 -16.44 14.78
N GLU A 153 -11.92 -15.81 15.33
CA GLU A 153 -11.13 -16.38 16.43
C GLU A 153 -11.99 -16.54 17.70
N LEU A 154 -12.80 -15.53 18.01
CA LEU A 154 -13.78 -15.60 19.11
C LEU A 154 -14.85 -16.68 18.87
N ALA A 155 -15.37 -16.80 17.65
CA ALA A 155 -16.34 -17.83 17.29
C ALA A 155 -15.73 -19.24 17.42
N ALA A 156 -14.49 -19.42 16.98
CA ALA A 156 -13.76 -20.69 17.12
C ALA A 156 -13.55 -21.05 18.59
N MET A 157 -13.18 -20.09 19.45
CA MET A 157 -13.06 -20.31 20.90
C MET A 157 -14.39 -20.77 21.52
N ARG A 158 -15.51 -20.10 21.20
CA ARG A 158 -16.84 -20.49 21.71
C ARG A 158 -17.26 -21.89 21.24
N LEU A 159 -16.94 -22.25 20.00
CA LEU A 159 -17.22 -23.58 19.45
C LEU A 159 -16.40 -24.66 20.17
N LEU A 160 -15.15 -24.33 20.53
CA LEU A 160 -14.26 -25.20 21.30
C LEU A 160 -14.80 -25.41 22.73
N GLU A 161 -15.23 -24.33 23.40
CA GLU A 161 -15.90 -24.40 24.70
C GLU A 161 -17.15 -25.29 24.65
N LEU A 162 -18.02 -25.09 23.65
CA LEU A 162 -19.23 -25.88 23.49
C LEU A 162 -18.93 -27.36 23.24
N ARG A 163 -17.92 -27.67 22.42
CA ARG A 163 -17.43 -29.04 22.23
C ARG A 163 -16.96 -29.67 23.54
N THR A 164 -16.23 -28.94 24.38
CA THR A 164 -15.78 -29.48 25.68
C THR A 164 -16.94 -29.81 26.61
N LEU A 165 -18.03 -29.02 26.58
CA LEU A 165 -19.23 -29.26 27.38
C LEU A 165 -20.07 -30.44 26.88
N LEU A 166 -20.07 -30.70 25.58
CA LEU A 166 -20.83 -31.80 24.97
C LEU A 166 -20.12 -33.16 25.02
N ASN A 167 -18.83 -33.20 25.36
CA ASN A 167 -18.01 -34.41 25.42
C ASN A 167 -17.87 -34.98 26.86
N VAL A 168 -18.80 -34.62 27.75
CA VAL A 168 -18.92 -35.13 29.14
C VAL A 168 -20.08 -36.10 29.23
#